data_AF-A0A845C155-F1
#
_entry.id   AF-A0A845C155-F1
#
_cell.length_a   1.000
_cell.length_b   1.000
_cell.length_c   1.000
_cell.angle_alpha   90.00
_cell.angle_beta   90.00
_cell.angle_gamma   90.00
#
_symmetry.space_group_name_H-M   'P 1'
#
loop_
_entity.id
_entity.type
_entity.pdbx_description
1 polymer ?
#
loop_
_entity_poly.entity_id
_entity_poly.type
_entity_poly.pdbx_seq_one_letter_code
_entity_poly.pdbx_strand_id
1 'polypeptide(L)' 'MTVAIIDYGVGNLRSISNSFTHVAGPLNIEVAILARAQCLPGFSAWVRPG' A
#
# COMPACT_ATOMS: atom_id res chain seq x y z
N MET A 1 12.93 -0.59 -1.51
CA MET A 1 11.85 -0.24 -2.48
C MET A 1 10.61 0.07 -1.67
N THR A 2 9.90 1.16 -2.00
CA THR A 2 8.73 1.63 -1.25
C THR A 2 7.48 1.53 -2.11
N VAL A 3 6.44 0.87 -1.63
CA VAL A 3 5.16 0.70 -2.33
C VAL A 3 4.06 1.41 -1.54
N ALA A 4 3.29 2.25 -2.23
CA ALA A 4 2.12 2.90 -1.66
C ALA A 4 0.83 2.12 -1.98
N ILE A 5 -0.04 1.96 -1.00
CA ILE A 5 -1.42 1.48 -1.20
C ILE A 5 -2.34 2.67 -0.99
N ILE A 6 -3.11 3.05 -2.02
CA ILE A 6 -4.04 4.17 -1.92
C ILE A 6 -5.40 3.65 -1.49
N ASP A 7 -5.87 4.12 -0.35
CA ASP A 7 -7.19 3.81 0.19
C ASP A 7 -8.15 4.99 0.01
N TYR A 8 -9.30 4.71 -0.59
CA TYR A 8 -10.41 5.66 -0.75
C TYR A 8 -11.57 5.39 0.21
N GLY A 9 -11.41 4.51 1.20
CA GLY A 9 -12.43 4.18 2.20
C GLY A 9 -13.54 3.25 1.70
N VAL A 10 -13.32 2.60 0.56
CA VAL A 10 -14.31 1.75 -0.12
C VAL A 10 -14.06 0.24 0.04
N GLY A 11 -12.93 -0.16 0.64
CA GLY A 11 -12.52 -1.56 0.76
C GLY A 11 -12.14 -2.01 2.19
N ASN A 12 -12.00 -3.32 2.38
CA ASN A 12 -11.54 -3.91 3.65
C ASN A 12 -10.02 -3.74 3.82
N LEU A 13 -9.62 -2.56 4.31
CA LEU A 13 -8.23 -2.16 4.58
C LEU A 13 -7.41 -3.18 5.34
N ARG A 14 -8.02 -3.84 6.33
CA ARG A 14 -7.32 -4.82 7.18
C ARG A 14 -6.86 -6.03 6.37
N SER A 15 -7.70 -6.49 5.45
CA SER A 15 -7.37 -7.62 4.57
C SER A 15 -6.21 -7.26 3.63
N ILE A 16 -6.31 -6.11 2.98
CA ILE A 16 -5.29 -5.64 2.02
C ILE A 16 -3.95 -5.40 2.73
N SER A 17 -3.95 -4.69 3.87
CA SER A 17 -2.75 -4.46 4.68
C SER A 17 -2.08 -5.77 5.09
N ASN A 18 -2.85 -6.77 5.52
CA ASN A 18 -2.33 -8.07 5.91
C ASN A 18 -1.72 -8.83 4.73
N SER A 19 -2.39 -8.85 3.57
CA SER A 19 -1.87 -9.49 2.36
C SER A 19 -0.55 -8.86 1.89
N PHE A 20 -0.47 -7.53 1.88
CA PHE A 20 0.75 -6.84 1.47
C PHE A 20 1.88 -7.02 2.48
N THR A 21 1.60 -6.95 3.78
CA THR A 21 2.62 -7.19 4.82
C THR A 21 3.17 -8.61 4.73
N HIS A 22 2.32 -9.60 4.47
CA HIS A 22 2.71 -11.01 4.33
C HIS A 22 3.66 -11.25 3.15
N VAL A 23 3.41 -10.60 2.01
CA VAL A 23 4.23 -10.76 0.79
C VAL A 23 5.47 -9.86 0.79
N ALA A 24 5.34 -8.63 1.28
CA ALA A 24 6.40 -7.61 1.24
C ALA A 24 7.46 -7.80 2.33
N GLY A 25 7.08 -8.33 3.51
CA GLY A 25 7.97 -8.54 4.64
C GLY A 25 9.21 -9.38 4.29
N PRO A 26 9.06 -10.59 3.72
CA PRO A 26 10.19 -11.43 3.31
C PRO A 26 11.10 -10.81 2.23
N LEU A 27 10.58 -9.82 1.48
CA LEU A 27 11.29 -9.16 0.39
C LEU A 27 11.97 -7.83 0.80
N ASN A 28 11.90 -7.45 2.08
CA ASN A 28 12.35 -6.14 2.58
C ASN A 28 11.76 -4.96 1.78
N ILE A 29 10.49 -5.09 1.37
CA ILE A 29 9.76 -4.02 0.67
C ILE A 29 8.96 -3.25 1.72
N GLU A 30 9.16 -1.95 1.77
CA GLU A 30 8.43 -1.07 2.68
C GLU A 30 7.07 -0.71 2.06
N VAL A 31 6.00 -0.87 2.84
CA VAL A 31 4.62 -0.62 2.40
C VAL A 31 4.02 0.51 3.22
N ALA A 32 3.55 1.56 2.55
CA ALA A 32 2.81 2.65 3.18
C ALA A 32 1.36 2.68 2.69
N ILE A 33 0.41 2.85 3.62
CA ILE A 33 -1.00 3.02 3.30
C ILE A 33 -1.32 4.51 3.31
N LEU A 34 -1.82 5.04 2.20
CA LEU A 34 -2.09 6.44 1.98
C LEU A 34 -3.58 6.66 1.74
N ALA A 35 -4.18 7.64 2.42
CA ALA A 35 -5.60 7.98 2.22
C ALA A 35 -5.87 8.83 0.95
N ARG A 36 -4.80 9.35 0.31
CA ARG A 36 -4.91 10.25 -0.86
C ARG A 36 -3.72 10.07 -1.79
N ALA A 37 -3.99 10.11 -3.10
CA ALA A 37 -2.97 10.02 -4.16
C ALA A 37 -1.95 11.18 -4.16
N GLN A 38 -2.27 12.30 -3.51
CA GLN A 38 -1.35 13.45 -3.39
C GLN A 38 -0.09 13.12 -2.57
N CYS A 39 -0.10 12.03 -1.80
CA CYS A 39 1.02 11.57 -0.99
C CYS A 39 1.95 10.58 -1.72
N LEU A 40 1.74 10.35 -3.03
CA LEU A 40 2.55 9.44 -3.85
C LEU A 40 3.99 9.89 -4.20
N PRO A 41 4.39 11.18 -4.12
CA PRO A 41 5.77 11.55 -4.42
C PRO A 41 6.76 10.82 -3.50
N GLY A 42 7.71 10.08 -4.08
CA GLY A 42 8.74 9.33 -3.35
C GLY A 42 8.51 7.81 -3.24
N PHE A 43 7.39 7.30 -3.75
CA PHE A 43 7.13 5.85 -3.83
C PHE A 43 7.57 5.27 -5.17
N SER A 44 8.11 4.05 -5.14
CA SER A 44 8.57 3.33 -6.34
C SER A 44 7.41 2.75 -7.17
N ALA A 45 6.30 2.42 -6.52
CA ALA A 45 5.09 1.90 -7.15
C ALA A 45 3.87 2.17 -6.27
N TRP A 46 2.68 2.08 -6.87
CA TRP A 46 1.42 2.19 -6.13
C TRP A 46 0.39 1.16 -6.55
N VAL A 47 -0.49 0.82 -5.61
CA VAL A 47 -1.63 -0.08 -5.78
C VAL A 47 -2.91 0.67 -5.42
N ARG A 48 -3.92 0.59 -6.28
CA ARG A 48 -5.29 1.02 -5.97
C ARG A 48 -6.16 -0.22 -5.83
N PRO A 49 -6.51 -0.61 -4.60
CA PRO A 49 -7.47 -1.68 -4.36
C PRO A 49 -8.85 -1.30 -4.92
N GLY A 50 -9.61 -2.32 -5.32
CA GLY A 50 -10.98 -2.17 -5.81
C GLY A 50 -11.96 -1.76 -4.73
#